data_AF-A0A537FMA1-F1
#
_entry.id   AF-A0A537FMA1-F1
#
_cell.length_a   1.000
_cell.length_b   1.000
_cell.length_c   1.000
_cell.angle_alpha   90.00
_cell.angle_beta   90.00
_cell.angle_gamma   90.00
#
_symmetry.space_group_name_H-M   'P 1'
#
loop_
_entity.id
_entity.type
_entity.pdbx_description
1 polymer ?
#
loop_
_entity_poly.entity_id
_entity_poly.type
_entity_poly.pdbx_seq_one_letter_code
_entity_poly.pdbx_strand_id
1 'polypeptide(L)'
;SILFLGDLMVGYGEFLENNRMLVPSGFVEEWWGQLLIEKLAAPQSASPVSSISISSERLQTLATNPLSTRPNAKEATEVSTKLGIPLHPSYTFFWDLIKPEELEYLRERIRAFSRTTEETILIPDDAKIKSLLERLCLPHRVEGGSLRIMEAETVILRSLFKPEAQEWLAVGSTTLERLSSLAGFPVKSKSPNYVGARMGRPEKAKERVMTPKVHCLFPTGQFGGTRRDIVEASKKLAVSLEVVDRSCPNCDTWEPRVKCPACGGLTVERFSCPRCGLLGPGVCKNCNVETVAYKNSPLDLSRILEEAGKRLGLGKIPDSVKGAKGLLNRTKTPEPVEKGLLRARTDVSIFKDGTIRFDSTNAILTHFRPGEVGLSIEKAHAIGYEKDMDEKPLVTPSQLCALEVQDLIVPEACGEYLLKASKFLDDLLSSYYRLDRFYNATKREDLIGRLVVGLSPHTSVGVVGRIVGFTKASVCYAHPFWHAAKRRDCDGASKSFRGCTPSAQYRDRVPTSSRVLREDMAGCASERGRESSSDPEQASGRRSLEHWFHASNRGPRPWPVDQLLQGATDHA
;
A
#
# COMPACT_ATOMS: atom_id res chain seq x y z
N SER A 1 26.91 15.89 -3.24
CA SER A 1 27.01 14.45 -3.52
C SER A 1 26.16 13.70 -2.51
N ILE A 2 25.43 12.67 -2.93
CA ILE A 2 24.76 11.74 -1.98
C ILE A 2 25.69 10.54 -1.85
N LEU A 3 26.31 10.39 -0.68
CA LEU A 3 27.31 9.34 -0.43
C LEU A 3 26.65 8.00 -0.03
N PHE A 4 25.54 8.07 0.69
CA PHE A 4 24.76 6.93 1.13
C PHE A 4 23.27 7.26 1.01
N LEU A 5 22.49 6.39 0.37
CA LEU A 5 21.05 6.61 0.14
C LEU A 5 20.22 6.43 1.42
N GLY A 6 20.76 5.74 2.43
CA GLY A 6 20.08 5.39 3.66
C GLY A 6 19.68 3.91 3.69
N ASP A 7 18.91 3.57 4.71
CA ASP A 7 18.55 2.19 5.03
C ASP A 7 17.33 1.72 4.24
N LEU A 8 17.31 0.42 3.92
CA LEU A 8 16.16 -0.27 3.34
C LEU A 8 15.78 -1.44 4.23
N MET A 9 14.62 -1.37 4.87
CA MET A 9 14.11 -2.49 5.67
C MET A 9 13.55 -3.57 4.76
N VAL A 10 14.05 -4.80 4.89
CA VAL A 10 13.57 -5.98 4.16
C VAL A 10 13.01 -6.96 5.17
N GLY A 11 11.75 -7.35 5.02
CA GLY A 11 11.11 -8.33 5.90
C GLY A 11 11.76 -9.71 5.77
N TYR A 12 11.81 -10.47 6.85
CA TYR A 12 12.29 -11.86 6.82
C TYR A 12 11.49 -12.73 5.84
N GLY A 13 10.17 -12.51 5.76
CA GLY A 13 9.28 -13.22 4.83
C GLY A 13 9.75 -13.16 3.38
N GLU A 14 10.36 -12.04 2.94
CA GLU A 14 10.91 -11.90 1.59
C GLU A 14 12.04 -12.90 1.30
N PHE A 15 12.87 -13.20 2.29
CA PHE A 15 13.91 -14.22 2.15
C PHE A 15 13.30 -15.62 2.10
N LEU A 16 12.30 -15.89 2.95
CA LEU A 16 11.64 -17.18 3.05
C LEU A 16 10.88 -17.52 1.76
N GLU A 17 10.02 -16.62 1.28
CA GLU A 17 9.21 -16.80 0.08
C GLU A 17 10.08 -16.99 -1.17
N ASN A 18 11.07 -16.13 -1.35
CA ASN A 18 11.98 -16.20 -2.50
C ASN A 18 13.06 -17.28 -2.35
N ASN A 19 13.07 -18.01 -1.23
CA ASN A 19 14.10 -19.00 -0.88
C ASN A 19 15.53 -18.43 -1.04
N ARG A 20 15.70 -17.14 -0.70
CA ARG A 20 16.96 -16.43 -0.81
C ARG A 20 17.78 -16.71 0.46
N MET A 21 19.06 -17.00 0.29
CA MET A 21 19.95 -17.13 1.45
C MET A 21 19.97 -15.83 2.26
N LEU A 22 19.89 -15.97 3.58
CA LEU A 22 20.07 -14.82 4.46
C LEU A 22 21.45 -14.21 4.23
N VAL A 23 21.50 -12.88 4.23
CA VAL A 23 22.76 -12.14 4.15
C VAL A 23 23.09 -11.59 5.54
N PRO A 24 24.37 -11.36 5.85
CA PRO A 24 24.77 -10.71 7.10
C PRO A 24 24.00 -9.40 7.33
N SER A 25 23.37 -9.24 8.49
CA SER A 25 22.73 -7.98 8.85
C SER A 25 23.77 -6.90 9.12
N GLY A 26 23.44 -5.65 8.78
CA GLY A 26 24.16 -4.50 9.33
C GLY A 26 24.05 -4.45 10.85
N PHE A 27 25.02 -3.82 11.50
CA PHE A 27 24.94 -3.57 12.94
C PHE A 27 23.97 -2.40 13.20
N VAL A 28 22.79 -2.74 13.73
CA VAL A 28 21.66 -1.83 13.96
C VAL A 28 21.30 -1.70 15.44
N GLU A 29 20.57 -0.66 15.79
CA GLU A 29 20.22 -0.28 17.16
C GLU A 29 19.49 -1.41 17.91
N GLU A 30 18.63 -2.16 17.23
CA GLU A 30 17.92 -3.31 17.80
C GLU A 30 18.88 -4.42 18.22
N TRP A 31 19.91 -4.70 17.40
CA TRP A 31 20.93 -5.68 17.74
C TRP A 31 21.75 -5.21 18.94
N TRP A 32 22.18 -3.95 18.94
CA TRP A 32 22.91 -3.37 20.06
C TRP A 32 22.11 -3.40 21.36
N GLY A 33 20.81 -3.07 21.30
CA GLY A 33 19.91 -3.12 22.46
C GLY A 33 19.80 -4.52 23.06
N GLN A 34 19.70 -5.57 22.23
CA GLN A 34 19.69 -6.96 22.70
C GLN A 34 21.00 -7.35 23.40
N LEU A 35 22.15 -7.01 22.81
CA LEU A 35 23.46 -7.26 23.45
C LEU A 35 23.57 -6.55 24.80
N LEU A 36 22.98 -5.37 24.95
CA LEU A 36 22.92 -4.67 26.22
C LEU A 36 22.01 -5.39 27.23
N ILE A 37 20.83 -5.87 26.83
CA ILE A 37 19.94 -6.67 27.69
C ILE A 37 20.67 -7.92 28.22
N GLU A 38 21.34 -8.66 27.34
CA GLU A 38 22.09 -9.87 27.70
C GLU A 38 23.18 -9.58 28.73
N LYS A 39 23.95 -8.49 28.52
CA LYS A 39 24.99 -8.08 29.47
C LYS A 39 24.43 -7.63 30.82
N LEU A 40 23.26 -6.99 30.83
CA LEU A 40 22.60 -6.57 32.07
C LEU A 40 21.97 -7.75 32.83
N ALA A 41 21.58 -8.82 32.13
CA ALA A 41 20.98 -10.02 32.72
C ALA A 41 22.00 -11.05 33.26
N ALA A 42 23.28 -10.95 32.87
CA ALA A 42 24.31 -11.89 33.29
C ALA A 42 24.57 -11.84 34.82
N PRO A 43 24.76 -13.00 35.50
CA PRO A 43 24.88 -13.06 36.96
C PRO A 43 26.06 -12.26 37.51
N GLN A 44 25.83 -11.61 38.66
CA GLN A 44 26.64 -10.54 39.26
C GLN A 44 28.10 -10.88 39.64
N SER A 45 28.54 -12.14 39.53
CA SER A 45 29.92 -12.56 39.88
C SER A 45 30.99 -12.00 38.94
N ALA A 46 30.60 -11.31 37.88
CA ALA A 46 31.48 -10.57 36.97
C ALA A 46 30.82 -9.29 36.45
N SER A 47 30.18 -8.47 37.30
CA SER A 47 29.42 -7.30 36.86
C SER A 47 30.26 -5.99 36.80
N PRO A 48 30.69 -5.52 35.61
CA PRO A 48 31.26 -4.18 35.42
C PRO A 48 30.22 -3.04 35.56
N VAL A 49 28.95 -3.36 35.83
CA VAL A 49 27.84 -2.39 35.91
C VAL A 49 28.04 -1.38 37.05
N SER A 50 28.67 -1.77 38.16
CA SER A 50 28.97 -0.88 39.29
C SER A 50 29.96 0.24 38.95
N SER A 51 30.66 0.14 37.82
CA SER A 51 31.65 1.13 37.39
C SER A 51 31.11 2.17 36.42
N ILE A 52 29.88 2.05 35.91
CA ILE A 52 29.32 2.91 34.85
C ILE A 52 28.68 4.17 35.46
N SER A 53 28.92 5.33 34.85
CA SER A 53 28.37 6.63 35.29
C SER A 53 26.88 6.82 35.01
N ILE A 54 26.34 5.99 34.10
CA ILE A 54 24.97 5.99 33.62
C ILE A 54 24.07 5.25 34.62
N SER A 55 22.90 5.82 34.93
CA SER A 55 21.93 5.19 35.82
C SER A 55 21.38 3.86 35.26
N SER A 56 21.06 2.92 36.15
CA SER A 56 20.49 1.63 35.77
C SER A 56 19.20 1.77 34.95
N GLU A 57 18.32 2.70 35.34
CA GLU A 57 17.06 3.01 34.63
C GLU A 57 17.32 3.51 33.19
N ARG A 58 18.35 4.35 33.02
CA ARG A 58 18.75 4.86 31.70
C ARG A 58 19.30 3.72 30.82
N LEU A 59 20.13 2.84 31.37
CA LEU A 59 20.63 1.65 30.65
C LEU A 59 19.48 0.73 30.24
N GLN A 60 18.51 0.49 31.12
CA GLN A 60 17.32 -0.29 30.79
C GLN A 60 16.50 0.35 29.67
N THR A 61 16.34 1.68 29.70
CA THR A 61 15.61 2.42 28.66
C THR A 61 16.33 2.34 27.31
N LEU A 62 17.65 2.50 27.30
CA LEU A 62 18.48 2.35 26.09
C LEU A 62 18.39 0.94 25.50
N ALA A 63 18.28 -0.08 26.34
CA ALA A 63 18.19 -1.47 25.92
C ALA A 63 16.80 -1.85 25.37
N THR A 64 15.74 -1.35 26.02
CA THR A 64 14.33 -1.67 25.68
C THR A 64 13.78 -0.84 24.53
N ASN A 65 14.24 0.41 24.37
CA ASN A 65 13.77 1.35 23.35
C ASN A 65 14.91 1.93 22.51
N PRO A 66 15.72 1.10 21.82
CA PRO A 66 16.98 1.52 21.22
C PRO A 66 16.82 2.47 20.02
N LEU A 67 15.66 2.48 19.36
CA LEU A 67 15.40 3.34 18.19
C LEU A 67 14.99 4.76 18.59
N SER A 68 14.17 4.91 19.64
CA SER A 68 13.66 6.21 20.11
C SER A 68 14.62 6.88 21.08
N THR A 69 15.40 6.08 21.80
CA THR A 69 16.26 6.55 22.88
C THR A 69 17.71 6.23 22.56
N ARG A 70 18.47 7.24 22.12
CA ARG A 70 19.87 7.06 21.72
C ARG A 70 20.83 7.52 22.84
N PRO A 71 21.96 6.81 23.04
CA PRO A 71 23.02 7.29 23.92
C PRO A 71 23.77 8.45 23.25
N ASN A 72 24.36 9.34 24.04
CA ASN A 72 25.34 10.29 23.51
C ASN A 72 26.71 9.61 23.27
N ALA A 73 27.65 10.30 22.61
CA ALA A 73 28.95 9.71 22.25
C ALA A 73 29.76 9.25 23.47
N LYS A 74 29.72 9.99 24.58
CA LYS A 74 30.41 9.62 25.83
C LYS A 74 29.78 8.36 26.43
N GLU A 75 28.45 8.34 26.56
CA GLU A 75 27.69 7.18 27.03
C GLU A 75 27.99 5.94 26.18
N ALA A 76 27.95 6.07 24.85
CA ALA A 76 28.21 4.95 23.94
C ALA A 76 29.62 4.38 24.11
N THR A 77 30.64 5.24 24.21
CA THR A 77 32.03 4.77 24.41
C THR A 77 32.25 4.16 25.79
N GLU A 78 31.62 4.72 26.82
CA GLU A 78 31.70 4.20 28.19
C GLU A 78 31.08 2.80 28.28
N VAL A 79 29.87 2.63 27.72
CA VAL A 79 29.16 1.36 27.68
C VAL A 79 29.99 0.30 26.95
N SER A 80 30.55 0.62 25.78
CA SER A 80 31.37 -0.33 25.02
C SER A 80 32.66 -0.71 25.75
N THR A 81 33.33 0.27 26.38
CA THR A 81 34.58 0.02 27.10
C THR A 81 34.36 -0.81 28.36
N LYS A 82 33.31 -0.50 29.13
CA LYS A 82 33.06 -1.15 30.44
C LYS A 82 32.33 -2.48 30.31
N LEU A 83 31.36 -2.61 29.40
CA LEU A 83 30.59 -3.84 29.21
C LEU A 83 31.15 -4.77 28.13
N GLY A 84 32.12 -4.31 27.35
CA GLY A 84 32.72 -5.07 26.26
C GLY A 84 31.76 -5.35 25.10
N ILE A 85 30.66 -4.58 24.98
CA ILE A 85 29.75 -4.66 23.85
C ILE A 85 30.23 -3.77 22.70
N PRO A 86 29.81 -4.05 21.45
CA PRO A 86 30.25 -3.25 20.32
C PRO A 86 29.85 -1.77 20.44
N LEU A 87 30.58 -0.89 19.75
CA LEU A 87 30.24 0.53 19.66
C LEU A 87 28.84 0.73 19.08
N HIS A 88 28.06 1.63 19.67
CA HIS A 88 26.68 1.91 19.23
C HIS A 88 26.60 2.21 17.70
N PRO A 89 25.61 1.65 16.98
CA PRO A 89 25.45 1.80 15.52
C PRO A 89 25.47 3.23 14.99
N SER A 90 24.79 4.16 15.69
CA SER A 90 24.77 5.57 15.31
C SER A 90 26.16 6.23 15.26
N TYR A 91 27.13 5.69 16.02
CA TYR A 91 28.51 6.15 16.09
C TYR A 91 29.51 5.23 15.38
N THR A 92 29.02 4.19 14.73
CA THR A 92 29.83 3.31 13.89
C THR A 92 29.86 3.87 12.46
N PHE A 93 31.04 4.01 11.86
CA PHE A 93 31.22 4.50 10.49
C PHE A 93 31.46 3.34 9.51
N PHE A 94 31.56 3.62 8.22
CA PHE A 94 31.74 2.58 7.18
C PHE A 94 33.19 2.08 7.08
N TRP A 95 33.71 1.55 8.19
CA TRP A 95 35.09 1.11 8.33
C TRP A 95 35.49 -0.01 7.35
N ASP A 96 34.54 -0.82 6.88
CA ASP A 96 34.78 -1.85 5.86
C ASP A 96 35.16 -1.28 4.49
N LEU A 97 34.85 -0.01 4.24
CA LEU A 97 35.14 0.62 2.97
C LEU A 97 36.58 1.12 2.87
N ILE A 98 37.39 1.05 3.93
CA ILE A 98 38.79 1.50 3.92
C ILE A 98 39.76 0.35 4.17
N LYS A 99 40.95 0.45 3.58
CA LYS A 99 42.02 -0.52 3.75
C LYS A 99 42.80 -0.31 5.05
N PRO A 100 43.52 -1.32 5.56
CA PRO A 100 44.31 -1.18 6.78
C PRO A 100 45.36 -0.04 6.72
N GLU A 101 45.98 0.19 5.56
CA GLU A 101 46.98 1.26 5.39
C GLU A 101 46.33 2.65 5.41
N GLU A 102 45.08 2.75 4.93
CA GLU A 102 44.29 3.98 4.99
C GLU A 102 43.83 4.28 6.42
N LEU A 103 43.54 3.25 7.22
CA LEU A 103 43.25 3.36 8.65
C LEU A 103 44.45 3.89 9.43
N GLU A 104 45.65 3.37 9.14
CA GLU A 104 46.91 3.84 9.73
C GLU A 104 47.16 5.32 9.40
N TYR A 105 47.02 5.71 8.13
CA TYR A 105 47.12 7.10 7.71
C TYR A 105 46.11 8.00 8.44
N LEU A 106 44.84 7.58 8.54
CA LEU A 106 43.81 8.33 9.27
C LEU A 106 44.19 8.50 10.75
N ARG A 107 44.70 7.45 11.39
CA ARG A 107 45.17 7.49 12.78
C ARG A 107 46.31 8.48 12.96
N GLU A 108 47.31 8.47 12.08
CA GLU A 108 48.44 9.41 12.15
C GLU A 108 47.98 10.86 12.05
N ARG A 109 47.06 11.15 11.11
CA ARG A 109 46.47 12.49 10.97
C ARG A 109 45.68 12.88 12.21
N ILE A 110 44.83 12.00 12.74
CA ILE A 110 44.09 12.27 13.98
C ILE A 110 45.06 12.51 15.14
N ARG A 111 46.12 11.70 15.28
CA ARG A 111 47.12 11.87 16.34
C ARG A 111 47.89 13.18 16.23
N ALA A 112 48.24 13.61 15.02
CA ALA A 112 48.97 14.85 14.79
C ALA A 112 48.16 16.11 15.13
N PHE A 113 46.83 16.08 14.94
CA PHE A 113 45.96 17.25 15.07
C PHE A 113 44.96 17.17 16.23
N SER A 114 44.80 16.02 16.89
CA SER A 114 43.90 15.87 18.03
C SER A 114 44.59 16.37 19.31
N ARG A 115 44.06 17.44 19.89
CA ARG A 115 44.45 17.93 21.21
C ARG A 115 43.39 17.58 22.24
N THR A 116 43.79 17.06 23.39
CA THR A 116 42.89 16.64 24.48
C THR A 116 42.01 17.76 25.02
N THR A 117 42.47 19.00 24.93
CA THR A 117 41.79 20.20 25.42
C THR A 117 40.71 20.73 24.48
N GLU A 118 40.70 20.31 23.21
CA GLU A 118 39.76 20.83 22.20
C GLU A 118 38.56 19.90 22.05
N GLU A 119 37.37 20.44 21.82
CA GLU A 119 36.13 19.64 21.63
C GLU A 119 36.01 19.06 20.21
N THR A 120 36.72 19.67 19.25
CA THR A 120 36.74 19.28 17.84
C THR A 120 38.15 19.02 17.34
N ILE A 121 38.31 18.23 16.28
CA ILE A 121 39.60 18.04 15.60
C ILE A 121 39.60 18.86 14.31
N LEU A 122 40.64 19.67 14.11
CA LEU A 122 40.89 20.44 12.88
C LEU A 122 42.06 19.82 12.12
N ILE A 123 41.78 19.21 10.97
CA ILE A 123 42.80 18.59 10.12
C ILE A 123 42.97 19.46 8.87
N PRO A 124 44.19 19.83 8.44
CA PRO A 124 44.40 20.51 7.17
C PRO A 124 43.75 19.74 6.01
N ASP A 125 43.04 20.46 5.14
CA ASP A 125 42.35 19.85 4.00
C ASP A 125 43.39 19.28 3.03
N ASP A 126 43.29 17.98 2.83
CA ASP A 126 44.11 17.20 1.91
C ASP A 126 43.15 16.28 1.14
N ALA A 127 43.36 16.14 -0.17
CA ALA A 127 42.45 15.38 -1.03
C ALA A 127 42.28 13.92 -0.58
N LYS A 128 43.34 13.31 -0.03
CA LYS A 128 43.32 11.94 0.49
C LYS A 128 42.51 11.86 1.78
N ILE A 129 42.74 12.74 2.75
CA ILE A 129 41.97 12.72 4.02
C ILE A 129 40.49 13.03 3.76
N LYS A 130 40.19 13.99 2.89
CA LYS A 130 38.82 14.34 2.52
C LYS A 130 38.07 13.16 1.90
N SER A 131 38.70 12.50 0.92
CA SER A 131 38.16 11.29 0.29
C SER A 131 37.91 10.16 1.31
N LEU A 132 38.81 9.99 2.29
CA LEU A 132 38.63 9.00 3.35
C LEU A 132 37.45 9.34 4.27
N LEU A 133 37.32 10.58 4.73
CA LEU A 133 36.21 10.99 5.58
C LEU A 133 34.86 10.86 4.85
N GLU A 134 34.82 11.20 3.55
CA GLU A 134 33.63 11.01 2.71
C GLU A 134 33.28 9.52 2.53
N ARG A 135 34.26 8.63 2.25
CA ARG A 135 34.02 7.17 2.16
C ARG A 135 33.53 6.58 3.47
N LEU A 136 34.02 7.05 4.60
CA LEU A 136 33.55 6.65 5.93
C LEU A 136 32.16 7.22 6.27
N CYS A 137 31.65 8.16 5.46
CA CYS A 137 30.49 9.01 5.78
C CYS A 137 30.62 9.66 7.17
N LEU A 138 31.83 10.09 7.53
CA LEU A 138 32.11 10.74 8.81
C LEU A 138 31.71 12.22 8.74
N PRO A 139 30.78 12.70 9.58
CA PRO A 139 30.34 14.10 9.56
C PRO A 139 31.48 15.10 9.83
N HIS A 140 31.75 15.97 8.86
CA HIS A 140 32.78 17.01 8.97
C HIS A 140 32.37 18.29 8.20
N ARG A 141 32.99 19.42 8.53
CA ARG A 141 32.81 20.72 7.85
C ARG A 141 34.13 21.22 7.29
N VAL A 142 34.09 21.89 6.15
CA VAL A 142 35.25 22.56 5.57
C VAL A 142 35.26 24.01 6.02
N GLU A 143 36.29 24.45 6.74
CA GLU A 143 36.44 25.82 7.22
C GLU A 143 37.90 26.28 7.10
N GLY A 144 38.14 27.41 6.41
CA GLY A 144 39.46 28.04 6.34
C GLY A 144 40.59 27.13 5.80
N GLY A 145 40.27 26.21 4.88
CA GLY A 145 41.25 25.25 4.36
C GLY A 145 41.54 24.06 5.30
N SER A 146 40.71 23.85 6.32
CA SER A 146 40.76 22.71 7.22
C SER A 146 39.42 21.96 7.27
N LEU A 147 39.48 20.68 7.60
CA LEU A 147 38.35 19.81 7.86
C LEU A 147 38.12 19.76 9.37
N ARG A 148 37.01 20.34 9.82
CA ARG A 148 36.53 20.26 11.21
C ARG A 148 35.70 19.00 11.40
N ILE A 149 36.14 18.13 12.29
CA ILE A 149 35.37 17.00 12.78
C ILE A 149 34.51 17.47 13.96
N MET A 150 33.23 17.11 13.96
CA MET A 150 32.25 17.54 14.96
C MET A 150 32.53 16.91 16.34
N GLU A 151 31.89 17.41 17.39
CA GLU A 151 32.18 17.06 18.79
C GLU A 151 31.95 15.58 19.10
N ALA A 152 30.80 15.03 18.69
CA ALA A 152 30.46 13.63 18.95
C ALA A 152 31.46 12.69 18.26
N GLU A 153 31.71 12.91 16.97
CA GLU A 153 32.67 12.18 16.14
C GLU A 153 34.08 12.28 16.72
N THR A 154 34.46 13.43 17.25
CA THR A 154 35.76 13.64 17.91
C THR A 154 35.91 12.74 19.14
N VAL A 155 34.89 12.67 20.01
CA VAL A 155 34.89 11.75 21.16
C VAL A 155 35.05 10.31 20.70
N ILE A 156 34.29 9.90 19.68
CA ILE A 156 34.36 8.53 19.15
C ILE A 156 35.75 8.22 18.59
N LEU A 157 36.31 9.11 17.75
CA LEU A 157 37.63 8.92 17.15
C LEU A 157 38.74 8.85 18.20
N ARG A 158 38.66 9.66 19.27
CA ARG A 158 39.63 9.59 20.38
C ARG A 158 39.55 8.25 21.11
N SER A 159 38.34 7.77 21.39
CA SER A 159 38.13 6.47 22.03
C SER A 159 38.57 5.30 21.13
N LEU A 160 38.37 5.40 19.82
CA LEU A 160 38.77 4.38 18.85
C LEU A 160 40.28 4.35 18.62
N PHE A 161 40.92 5.50 18.40
CA PHE A 161 42.31 5.58 17.97
C PHE A 161 43.33 5.74 19.09
N LYS A 162 42.89 6.13 20.29
CA LYS A 162 43.72 6.40 21.47
C LYS A 162 45.01 7.15 21.08
N PRO A 163 44.91 8.41 20.64
CA PRO A 163 46.04 9.14 20.04
C PRO A 163 47.26 9.27 20.96
N GLU A 164 47.09 9.14 22.28
CA GLU A 164 48.16 9.15 23.28
C GLU A 164 48.96 7.84 23.34
N ALA A 165 48.41 6.72 22.87
CA ALA A 165 49.07 5.43 22.89
C ALA A 165 50.21 5.41 21.85
N GLN A 166 51.45 5.31 22.35
CA GLN A 166 52.67 5.47 21.54
C GLN A 166 52.97 4.25 20.66
N GLU A 167 52.59 3.06 21.11
CA GLU A 167 52.74 1.80 20.37
C GLU A 167 51.38 1.16 20.08
N TRP A 168 51.24 0.64 18.86
CA TRP A 168 50.13 -0.23 18.48
C TRP A 168 50.68 -1.36 17.63
N LEU A 169 50.62 -2.56 18.17
CA LEU A 169 50.74 -3.77 17.36
C LEU A 169 49.36 -4.03 16.76
N ALA A 170 49.21 -3.80 15.47
CA ALA A 170 48.00 -4.10 14.74
C ALA A 170 47.75 -5.62 14.77
N VAL A 171 46.82 -6.06 15.62
CA VAL A 171 46.37 -7.46 15.65
C VAL A 171 45.11 -7.57 14.79
N GLY A 172 45.18 -8.39 13.74
CA GLY A 172 44.05 -8.64 12.85
C GLY A 172 44.39 -8.53 11.37
N SER A 173 43.67 -9.33 10.59
CA SER A 173 43.77 -9.38 9.13
C SER A 173 42.93 -8.30 8.46
N THR A 174 41.80 -7.92 9.08
CA THR A 174 40.85 -6.95 8.53
C THR A 174 40.93 -5.59 9.22
N THR A 175 40.47 -4.54 8.55
CA THR A 175 40.38 -3.17 9.10
C THR A 175 39.58 -3.13 10.40
N LEU A 176 38.46 -3.85 10.47
CA LEU A 176 37.61 -3.91 11.66
C LEU A 176 38.27 -4.61 12.85
N GLU A 177 38.98 -5.71 12.61
CA GLU A 177 39.72 -6.42 13.67
C GLU A 177 40.81 -5.52 14.26
N ARG A 178 41.59 -4.88 13.39
CA ARG A 178 42.62 -3.90 13.77
C ARG A 178 42.03 -2.75 14.58
N LEU A 179 40.92 -2.17 14.11
CA LEU A 179 40.24 -1.09 14.80
C LEU A 179 39.69 -1.53 16.17
N SER A 180 39.10 -2.72 16.26
CA SER A 180 38.58 -3.28 17.51
C SER A 180 39.69 -3.53 18.53
N SER A 181 40.82 -4.07 18.06
CA SER A 181 42.02 -4.28 18.88
C SER A 181 42.55 -2.95 19.44
N LEU A 182 42.60 -1.91 18.61
CA LEU A 182 43.04 -0.57 19.02
C LEU A 182 42.08 0.07 20.05
N ALA A 183 40.78 0.04 19.75
CA ALA A 183 39.73 0.59 20.60
C ALA A 183 39.65 -0.11 21.97
N GLY A 184 39.97 -1.41 22.03
CA GLY A 184 39.82 -2.24 23.22
C GLY A 184 38.37 -2.71 23.46
N PHE A 185 37.50 -2.53 22.47
CA PHE A 185 36.15 -3.05 22.43
C PHE A 185 35.78 -3.39 20.98
N PRO A 186 34.79 -4.27 20.75
CA PRO A 186 34.42 -4.66 19.39
C PRO A 186 33.87 -3.50 18.55
N VAL A 187 34.25 -3.40 17.29
CA VAL A 187 33.60 -2.55 16.29
C VAL A 187 33.03 -3.44 15.20
N LYS A 188 31.74 -3.29 14.90
CA LYS A 188 31.03 -4.12 13.93
C LYS A 188 30.92 -3.44 12.58
N SER A 189 30.68 -4.24 11.54
CA SER A 189 30.36 -3.74 10.21
C SER A 189 29.02 -3.00 10.23
N LYS A 190 29.01 -1.74 9.79
CA LYS A 190 27.77 -0.95 9.71
C LYS A 190 26.84 -1.47 8.61
N SER A 191 27.39 -1.73 7.43
CA SER A 191 26.65 -2.11 6.24
C SER A 191 27.43 -3.14 5.42
N PRO A 192 27.37 -4.43 5.80
CA PRO A 192 28.07 -5.51 5.10
C PRO A 192 27.45 -5.80 3.73
N ASN A 193 26.20 -5.40 3.49
CA ASN A 193 25.46 -5.66 2.26
C ASN A 193 24.80 -4.38 1.73
N TYR A 194 24.75 -4.27 0.40
CA TYR A 194 24.07 -3.17 -0.30
C TYR A 194 23.04 -3.75 -1.27
N VAL A 195 21.85 -3.15 -1.31
CA VAL A 195 20.78 -3.55 -2.22
C VAL A 195 20.60 -2.47 -3.27
N GLY A 196 20.79 -2.84 -4.54
CA GLY A 196 20.48 -1.96 -5.67
C GLY A 196 18.97 -1.91 -5.90
N ALA A 197 18.42 -0.71 -6.04
CA ALA A 197 17.03 -0.49 -6.41
C ALA A 197 16.93 0.34 -7.69
N ARG A 198 15.93 0.06 -8.51
CA ARG A 198 15.57 0.87 -9.68
C ARG A 198 14.11 1.25 -9.58
N MET A 199 13.80 2.52 -9.78
CA MET A 199 12.41 2.98 -9.86
C MET A 199 11.71 2.24 -11.00
N GLY A 200 10.72 1.42 -10.64
CA GLY A 200 9.92 0.65 -11.57
C GLY A 200 8.74 1.46 -12.09
N ARG A 201 7.66 1.53 -11.30
CA ARG A 201 6.45 2.25 -11.69
C ARG A 201 5.90 3.10 -10.53
N PRO A 202 5.53 4.36 -10.79
CA PRO A 202 4.94 5.22 -9.75
C PRO A 202 3.60 4.69 -9.22
N GLU A 203 3.26 5.18 -8.02
CA GLU A 203 1.95 4.98 -7.41
C GLU A 203 0.82 5.56 -8.27
N LYS A 204 -0.41 5.08 -8.05
CA LYS A 204 -1.59 5.49 -8.81
C LYS A 204 -2.85 5.42 -7.97
N ALA A 205 -3.59 6.53 -7.91
CA ALA A 205 -4.95 6.58 -7.39
C ALA A 205 -5.82 7.34 -8.41
N LYS A 206 -6.68 6.63 -9.15
CA LYS A 206 -7.52 7.26 -10.20
C LYS A 206 -8.79 6.47 -10.49
N GLU A 207 -9.86 7.18 -10.83
CA GLU A 207 -11.08 6.59 -11.35
C GLU A 207 -10.83 5.66 -12.55
N ARG A 208 -11.56 4.54 -12.59
CA ARG A 208 -11.47 3.57 -13.68
C ARG A 208 -12.42 3.99 -14.80
N VAL A 209 -11.89 4.77 -15.73
CA VAL A 209 -12.67 5.32 -16.85
C VAL A 209 -12.46 4.47 -18.11
N MET A 210 -13.55 4.16 -18.81
CA MET A 210 -13.47 3.66 -20.18
C MET A 210 -12.96 4.76 -21.11
N THR A 211 -12.27 4.41 -22.20
CA THR A 211 -11.88 5.40 -23.21
C THR A 211 -12.78 5.27 -24.43
N PRO A 212 -13.63 6.26 -24.75
CA PRO A 212 -13.98 7.49 -24.01
C PRO A 212 -14.85 7.23 -22.76
N LYS A 213 -14.93 8.22 -21.84
CA LYS A 213 -15.73 8.17 -20.60
C LYS A 213 -17.18 7.82 -20.93
N VAL A 214 -17.78 6.90 -20.16
CA VAL A 214 -19.17 6.44 -20.33
C VAL A 214 -19.93 6.71 -19.03
N HIS A 215 -21.12 7.30 -19.14
CA HIS A 215 -22.07 7.52 -18.04
C HIS A 215 -23.21 6.49 -18.06
N CYS A 216 -23.60 6.03 -19.24
CA CYS A 216 -24.72 5.10 -19.43
C CYS A 216 -24.35 3.98 -20.39
N LEU A 217 -24.69 2.73 -20.05
CA LEU A 217 -24.60 1.60 -20.99
C LEU A 217 -25.80 1.60 -21.93
N PHE A 218 -25.89 2.65 -22.76
CA PHE A 218 -26.94 2.85 -23.75
C PHE A 218 -26.31 3.05 -25.14
N PRO A 219 -26.76 2.35 -26.20
CA PRO A 219 -26.14 2.45 -27.51
C PRO A 219 -26.46 3.80 -28.16
N THR A 220 -25.45 4.45 -28.73
CA THR A 220 -25.62 5.69 -29.54
C THR A 220 -25.29 5.47 -31.01
N GLY A 221 -24.76 4.29 -31.38
CA GLY A 221 -24.33 4.01 -32.75
C GLY A 221 -23.32 5.06 -33.24
N GLN A 222 -23.55 5.56 -34.46
CA GLN A 222 -22.82 6.69 -35.04
C GLN A 222 -23.47 8.05 -34.74
N PHE A 223 -24.70 8.07 -34.20
CA PHE A 223 -25.51 9.28 -34.05
C PHE A 223 -25.01 10.22 -32.95
N GLY A 224 -24.30 9.69 -31.95
CA GLY A 224 -23.70 10.48 -30.85
C GLY A 224 -22.30 11.03 -31.12
N GLY A 225 -21.83 11.01 -32.37
CA GLY A 225 -20.51 11.52 -32.76
C GLY A 225 -19.32 10.82 -32.09
N THR A 226 -18.16 11.47 -32.11
CA THR A 226 -16.91 10.92 -31.55
C THR A 226 -16.98 10.70 -30.04
N ARG A 227 -17.78 11.52 -29.34
CA ARG A 227 -17.96 11.48 -27.89
C ARG A 227 -19.02 10.48 -27.44
N ARG A 228 -19.79 9.90 -28.38
CA ARG A 228 -20.87 8.94 -28.12
C ARG A 228 -21.93 9.54 -27.21
N ASP A 229 -22.33 10.77 -27.48
CA ASP A 229 -23.25 11.54 -26.65
C ASP A 229 -24.71 11.23 -27.00
N ILE A 230 -25.50 10.85 -26.00
CA ILE A 230 -26.93 10.54 -26.14
C ILE A 230 -27.73 11.83 -26.40
N VAL A 231 -27.31 12.96 -25.82
CA VAL A 231 -27.97 14.27 -26.00
C VAL A 231 -27.70 14.83 -27.40
N GLU A 232 -26.54 14.54 -27.98
CA GLU A 232 -26.26 14.87 -29.38
C GLU A 232 -27.06 13.97 -30.33
N ALA A 233 -27.13 12.66 -30.02
CA ALA A 233 -27.90 11.70 -30.80
C ALA A 233 -29.40 12.02 -30.82
N SER A 234 -29.96 12.57 -29.73
CA SER A 234 -31.39 12.91 -29.67
C SER A 234 -31.81 14.03 -30.60
N LYS A 235 -30.89 14.91 -30.99
CA LYS A 235 -31.14 16.00 -31.95
C LYS A 235 -31.31 15.50 -33.39
N LYS A 236 -31.06 14.22 -33.67
CA LYS A 236 -31.22 13.62 -35.00
C LYS A 236 -32.67 13.16 -35.21
N LEU A 237 -33.21 13.41 -36.41
CA LEU A 237 -34.61 13.10 -36.75
C LEU A 237 -34.91 11.59 -36.80
N ALA A 238 -33.94 10.76 -37.16
CA ALA A 238 -34.10 9.31 -37.24
C ALA A 238 -32.89 8.60 -36.63
N VAL A 239 -33.11 7.88 -35.54
CA VAL A 239 -32.09 7.09 -34.85
C VAL A 239 -32.55 5.64 -34.81
N SER A 240 -31.82 4.77 -35.50
CA SER A 240 -32.05 3.32 -35.48
C SER A 240 -30.87 2.63 -34.81
N LEU A 241 -31.14 1.87 -33.74
CA LEU A 241 -30.12 1.27 -32.90
C LEU A 241 -30.43 -0.20 -32.66
N GLU A 242 -29.36 -0.99 -32.56
CA GLU A 242 -29.45 -2.40 -32.17
C GLU A 242 -29.75 -2.50 -30.67
N VAL A 243 -30.99 -2.86 -30.35
CA VAL A 243 -31.47 -3.04 -28.98
C VAL A 243 -32.30 -4.32 -28.86
N VAL A 244 -32.42 -4.80 -27.63
CA VAL A 244 -33.28 -5.94 -27.30
C VAL A 244 -34.72 -5.74 -27.81
N ASP A 245 -35.28 -6.77 -28.42
CA ASP A 245 -36.67 -6.81 -28.88
C ASP A 245 -37.56 -7.36 -27.75
N ARG A 246 -38.37 -6.51 -27.13
CA ARG A 246 -39.33 -6.94 -26.10
C ARG A 246 -40.69 -6.33 -26.33
N SER A 247 -41.71 -7.04 -25.89
CA SER A 247 -43.11 -6.60 -25.91
C SER A 247 -43.75 -6.75 -24.55
N CYS A 248 -44.61 -5.81 -24.19
CA CYS A 248 -45.46 -5.98 -23.01
C CYS A 248 -46.64 -6.92 -23.32
N PRO A 249 -46.86 -7.99 -22.54
CA PRO A 249 -48.01 -8.87 -22.75
C PRO A 249 -49.34 -8.21 -22.38
N ASN A 250 -49.34 -7.17 -21.53
CA ASN A 250 -50.57 -6.50 -21.08
C ASN A 250 -51.11 -5.48 -22.07
N CYS A 251 -50.24 -4.78 -22.81
CA CYS A 251 -50.63 -3.69 -23.72
C CYS A 251 -50.08 -3.83 -25.14
N ASP A 252 -49.45 -4.98 -25.45
CA ASP A 252 -48.80 -5.34 -26.72
C ASP A 252 -47.83 -4.27 -27.29
N THR A 253 -47.40 -3.35 -26.44
CA THR A 253 -46.49 -2.27 -26.84
C THR A 253 -45.06 -2.78 -26.85
N TRP A 254 -44.34 -2.49 -27.93
CA TRP A 254 -42.91 -2.74 -28.03
C TRP A 254 -42.12 -1.80 -27.11
N GLU A 255 -41.18 -2.34 -26.32
CA GLU A 255 -40.41 -1.55 -25.37
C GLU A 255 -39.07 -2.25 -25.04
N PRO A 256 -37.91 -1.62 -25.26
CA PRO A 256 -36.60 -2.22 -24.94
C PRO A 256 -36.33 -2.33 -23.42
N ARG A 257 -37.06 -1.60 -22.57
CA ARG A 257 -36.98 -1.69 -21.11
C ARG A 257 -37.66 -2.94 -20.56
N VAL A 258 -37.18 -3.40 -19.40
CA VAL A 258 -37.75 -4.56 -18.68
C VAL A 258 -39.15 -4.28 -18.12
N LYS A 259 -39.44 -3.03 -17.73
CA LYS A 259 -40.76 -2.59 -17.28
C LYS A 259 -41.40 -1.70 -18.34
N CYS A 260 -42.64 -1.99 -18.69
CA CYS A 260 -43.43 -1.16 -19.59
C CYS A 260 -43.74 0.19 -18.94
N PRO A 261 -43.45 1.33 -19.59
CA PRO A 261 -43.77 2.65 -19.06
C PRO A 261 -45.28 2.93 -19.01
N ALA A 262 -46.07 2.28 -19.86
CA ALA A 262 -47.51 2.54 -20.00
C ALA A 262 -48.34 1.84 -18.93
N CYS A 263 -48.04 0.56 -18.64
CA CYS A 263 -48.84 -0.26 -17.71
C CYS A 263 -48.06 -0.79 -16.50
N GLY A 264 -46.74 -0.58 -16.43
CA GLY A 264 -45.89 -1.07 -15.34
C GLY A 264 -45.56 -2.57 -15.37
N GLY A 265 -46.19 -3.35 -16.27
CA GLY A 265 -45.97 -4.78 -16.42
C GLY A 265 -44.56 -5.13 -16.93
N LEU A 266 -44.11 -6.37 -16.64
CA LEU A 266 -42.83 -6.89 -17.14
C LEU A 266 -42.96 -7.24 -18.62
N THR A 267 -42.02 -6.74 -19.44
CA THR A 267 -41.95 -7.06 -20.86
C THR A 267 -41.26 -8.40 -21.08
N VAL A 268 -41.59 -9.12 -22.15
CA VAL A 268 -40.97 -10.41 -22.53
C VAL A 268 -40.18 -10.27 -23.83
N GLU A 269 -39.06 -10.97 -23.91
CA GLU A 269 -38.16 -10.97 -25.07
C GLU A 269 -38.80 -11.70 -26.25
N ARG A 270 -38.69 -11.13 -27.45
CA ARG A 270 -39.10 -11.76 -28.70
C ARG A 270 -37.86 -12.21 -29.45
N PHE A 271 -37.80 -13.49 -29.79
CA PHE A 271 -36.73 -14.06 -30.60
C PHE A 271 -37.12 -14.03 -32.07
N SER A 272 -36.22 -13.54 -32.91
CA SER A 272 -36.43 -13.48 -34.36
C SER A 272 -35.19 -13.96 -35.11
N CYS A 273 -35.41 -14.58 -36.27
CA CYS A 273 -34.33 -14.95 -37.17
C CYS A 273 -33.68 -13.68 -37.76
N PRO A 274 -32.35 -13.49 -37.61
CA PRO A 274 -31.69 -12.29 -38.15
C PRO A 274 -31.68 -12.23 -39.69
N ARG A 275 -31.97 -13.33 -40.39
CA ARG A 275 -32.04 -13.37 -41.87
C ARG A 275 -33.44 -13.18 -42.43
N CYS A 276 -34.43 -13.93 -41.92
CA CYS A 276 -35.79 -13.94 -42.50
C CYS A 276 -36.85 -13.29 -41.59
N GLY A 277 -36.49 -12.85 -40.38
CA GLY A 277 -37.41 -12.22 -39.44
C GLY A 277 -38.43 -13.15 -38.77
N LEU A 278 -38.41 -14.46 -39.07
CA LEU A 278 -39.34 -15.42 -38.48
C LEU A 278 -39.20 -15.44 -36.96
N LEU A 279 -40.33 -15.28 -36.26
CA LEU A 279 -40.40 -15.32 -34.80
C LEU A 279 -40.33 -16.75 -34.27
N GLY A 280 -39.57 -16.94 -33.20
CA GLY A 280 -39.47 -18.21 -32.49
C GLY A 280 -38.12 -18.34 -31.80
N PRO A 281 -38.06 -18.98 -30.61
CA PRO A 281 -36.78 -19.25 -29.95
C PRO A 281 -36.04 -20.42 -30.62
N GLY A 282 -34.72 -20.49 -30.40
CA GLY A 282 -33.88 -21.59 -30.88
C GLY A 282 -33.39 -21.38 -32.32
N VAL A 283 -33.37 -22.44 -33.11
CA VAL A 283 -32.88 -22.41 -34.50
C VAL A 283 -34.02 -22.15 -35.47
N CYS A 284 -33.82 -21.19 -36.37
CA CYS A 284 -34.82 -20.86 -37.39
C CYS A 284 -35.04 -22.03 -38.35
N LYS A 285 -36.29 -22.50 -38.46
CA LYS A 285 -36.69 -23.59 -39.36
C LYS A 285 -36.38 -23.34 -40.84
N ASN A 286 -36.31 -22.07 -41.27
CA ASN A 286 -36.13 -21.71 -42.68
C ASN A 286 -34.67 -21.40 -43.06
N CYS A 287 -33.87 -20.92 -42.11
CA CYS A 287 -32.51 -20.44 -42.39
C CYS A 287 -31.42 -21.23 -41.65
N ASN A 288 -31.81 -22.14 -40.75
CA ASN A 288 -30.93 -22.93 -39.90
C ASN A 288 -29.87 -22.10 -39.14
N VAL A 289 -30.26 -20.90 -38.71
CA VAL A 289 -29.44 -19.99 -37.89
C VAL A 289 -30.10 -19.77 -36.54
N GLU A 290 -29.30 -19.55 -35.50
CA GLU A 290 -29.81 -19.19 -34.18
C GLU A 290 -30.57 -17.86 -34.22
N THR A 291 -31.72 -17.86 -33.55
CA THR A 291 -32.56 -16.68 -33.41
C THR A 291 -32.00 -15.75 -32.33
N VAL A 292 -32.14 -14.44 -32.56
CA VAL A 292 -31.63 -13.40 -31.67
C VAL A 292 -32.78 -12.61 -31.05
N ALA A 293 -32.56 -12.12 -29.83
CA ALA A 293 -33.52 -11.30 -29.09
C ALA A 293 -33.29 -9.79 -29.27
N TYR A 294 -32.64 -9.36 -30.36
CA TYR A 294 -32.34 -7.96 -30.63
C TYR A 294 -32.49 -7.65 -32.11
N LYS A 295 -32.85 -6.41 -32.44
CA LYS A 295 -32.97 -5.93 -33.82
C LYS A 295 -32.68 -4.44 -33.90
N ASN A 296 -32.35 -3.95 -35.09
CA ASN A 296 -32.27 -2.51 -35.35
C ASN A 296 -33.68 -1.92 -35.28
N SER A 297 -33.94 -1.12 -34.25
CA SER A 297 -35.25 -0.53 -33.99
C SER A 297 -35.15 0.99 -33.99
N PRO A 298 -36.13 1.70 -34.59
CA PRO A 298 -36.20 3.15 -34.49
C PRO A 298 -36.50 3.57 -33.05
N LEU A 299 -35.70 4.48 -32.50
CA LEU A 299 -35.85 5.00 -31.14
C LEU A 299 -35.96 6.52 -31.16
N ASP A 300 -37.01 7.05 -30.54
CA ASP A 300 -37.13 8.48 -30.26
C ASP A 300 -36.36 8.83 -28.98
N LEU A 301 -35.07 9.12 -29.16
CA LEU A 301 -34.19 9.47 -28.05
C LEU A 301 -34.58 10.79 -27.37
N SER A 302 -35.20 11.72 -28.09
CA SER A 302 -35.67 12.99 -27.52
C SER A 302 -36.78 12.74 -26.53
N ARG A 303 -37.79 11.95 -26.92
CA ARG A 303 -38.87 11.55 -26.00
C ARG A 303 -38.34 10.77 -24.80
N ILE A 304 -37.42 9.82 -25.02
CA ILE A 304 -36.83 9.03 -23.93
C ILE A 304 -36.10 9.92 -22.91
N LEU A 305 -35.32 10.89 -23.37
CA LEU A 305 -34.60 11.82 -22.48
C LEU A 305 -35.54 12.74 -21.72
N GLU A 306 -36.58 13.28 -22.37
CA GLU A 306 -37.57 14.14 -21.73
C GLU A 306 -38.38 13.40 -20.67
N GLU A 307 -38.87 12.19 -20.97
CA GLU A 307 -39.56 11.32 -20.02
C GLU A 307 -38.67 10.97 -18.82
N ALA A 308 -37.40 10.63 -19.09
CA ALA A 308 -36.41 10.34 -18.06
C ALA A 308 -36.16 11.56 -17.16
N GLY A 309 -35.99 12.74 -17.75
CA GLY A 309 -35.82 14.01 -17.02
C GLY A 309 -37.02 14.33 -16.13
N LYS A 310 -38.24 14.21 -16.66
CA LYS A 310 -39.50 14.41 -15.92
C LYS A 310 -39.63 13.43 -14.75
N ARG A 311 -39.35 12.14 -14.97
CA ARG A 311 -39.44 11.11 -13.92
C ARG A 311 -38.50 11.39 -12.76
N LEU A 312 -37.28 11.83 -13.07
CA LEU A 312 -36.26 12.17 -12.10
C LEU A 312 -36.50 13.53 -11.41
N GLY A 313 -37.47 14.34 -11.89
CA GLY A 313 -37.71 15.69 -11.39
C GLY A 313 -36.55 16.66 -11.69
N LEU A 314 -35.82 16.44 -12.80
CA LEU A 314 -34.71 17.30 -13.20
C LEU A 314 -35.23 18.55 -13.89
N GLY A 315 -34.93 19.73 -13.34
CA GLY A 315 -35.26 21.01 -13.98
C GLY A 315 -34.47 21.28 -15.26
N LYS A 316 -33.24 20.73 -15.36
CA LYS A 316 -32.40 20.79 -16.57
C LYS A 316 -31.71 19.44 -16.78
N ILE A 317 -31.79 18.92 -18.01
CA ILE A 317 -31.03 17.75 -18.45
C ILE A 317 -29.54 18.15 -18.62
N PRO A 318 -28.56 17.32 -18.19
CA PRO A 318 -27.15 17.59 -18.42
C PRO A 318 -26.83 17.82 -19.90
N ASP A 319 -25.93 18.76 -20.19
CA ASP A 319 -25.60 19.14 -21.57
C ASP A 319 -24.92 18.01 -22.37
N SER A 320 -24.35 17.00 -21.68
CA SER A 320 -23.69 15.85 -22.30
C SER A 320 -23.88 14.58 -21.47
N VAL A 321 -24.36 13.50 -22.11
CA VAL A 321 -24.51 12.18 -21.48
C VAL A 321 -23.86 11.13 -22.37
N LYS A 322 -22.69 10.63 -21.96
CA LYS A 322 -21.89 9.73 -22.78
C LYS A 322 -22.43 8.29 -22.68
N GLY A 323 -22.85 7.75 -23.81
CA GLY A 323 -23.28 6.37 -24.00
C GLY A 323 -22.16 5.45 -24.49
N ALA A 324 -22.57 4.30 -25.04
CA ALA A 324 -21.71 3.32 -25.68
C ALA A 324 -21.92 3.30 -27.20
N LYS A 325 -20.89 2.96 -27.98
CA LYS A 325 -21.02 2.84 -29.44
C LYS A 325 -22.04 1.75 -29.82
N GLY A 326 -22.03 0.65 -29.08
CA GLY A 326 -22.96 -0.45 -29.19
C GLY A 326 -22.87 -1.29 -27.91
N LEU A 327 -23.89 -2.09 -27.67
CA LEU A 327 -23.94 -2.94 -26.49
C LEU A 327 -23.18 -4.25 -26.75
N LEU A 328 -22.43 -4.70 -25.75
CA LEU A 328 -21.60 -5.93 -25.82
C LEU A 328 -22.21 -7.09 -25.01
N ASN A 329 -23.30 -6.85 -24.27
CA ASN A 329 -24.02 -7.91 -23.57
C ASN A 329 -24.78 -8.79 -24.58
N ARG A 330 -24.95 -10.07 -24.21
CA ARG A 330 -25.61 -11.10 -25.04
C ARG A 330 -26.96 -10.67 -25.59
N THR A 331 -27.76 -9.99 -24.77
CA THR A 331 -29.14 -9.61 -25.10
C THR A 331 -29.26 -8.23 -25.74
N LYS A 332 -28.17 -7.43 -25.80
CA LYS A 332 -28.22 -6.01 -26.22
C LYS A 332 -29.28 -5.20 -25.45
N THR A 333 -29.51 -5.54 -24.18
CA THR A 333 -30.40 -4.78 -23.30
C THR A 333 -29.71 -3.50 -22.83
N PRO A 334 -30.26 -2.30 -23.12
CA PRO A 334 -29.70 -1.04 -22.66
C PRO A 334 -29.96 -0.79 -21.18
N GLU A 335 -29.04 -0.06 -20.54
CA GLU A 335 -29.27 0.49 -19.20
C GLU A 335 -30.31 1.64 -19.27
N PRO A 336 -31.19 1.79 -18.26
CA PRO A 336 -32.09 2.94 -18.17
C PRO A 336 -31.34 4.28 -18.21
N VAL A 337 -31.76 5.17 -19.10
CA VAL A 337 -31.10 6.46 -19.36
C VAL A 337 -31.12 7.37 -18.12
N GLU A 338 -32.11 7.18 -17.24
CA GLU A 338 -32.21 7.84 -15.94
C GLU A 338 -30.94 7.69 -15.11
N LYS A 339 -30.34 6.48 -15.10
CA LYS A 339 -29.07 6.24 -14.40
C LYS A 339 -27.93 7.05 -15.02
N GLY A 340 -27.89 7.12 -16.35
CA GLY A 340 -26.93 7.90 -17.10
C GLY A 340 -26.99 9.40 -16.81
N LEU A 341 -28.21 9.95 -16.72
CA LEU A 341 -28.45 11.36 -16.38
C LEU A 341 -27.93 11.71 -14.98
N LEU A 342 -28.25 10.87 -13.99
CA LEU A 342 -27.79 11.06 -12.62
C LEU A 342 -26.25 10.96 -12.51
N ARG A 343 -25.63 9.99 -13.20
CA ARG A 343 -24.16 9.85 -13.24
C ARG A 343 -23.48 11.04 -13.91
N ALA A 344 -24.06 11.54 -15.01
CA ALA A 344 -23.53 12.73 -15.69
C ALA A 344 -23.60 13.96 -14.78
N ARG A 345 -24.67 14.10 -13.98
CA ARG A 345 -24.83 15.20 -13.01
C ARG A 345 -23.80 15.17 -11.90
N THR A 346 -23.41 13.99 -11.42
CA THR A 346 -22.39 13.82 -10.36
C THR A 346 -20.98 13.57 -10.88
N ASP A 347 -20.78 13.62 -12.20
CA ASP A 347 -19.50 13.37 -12.89
C ASP A 347 -18.88 11.98 -12.61
N VAL A 348 -19.74 10.97 -12.38
CA VAL A 348 -19.30 9.59 -12.10
C VAL A 348 -19.30 8.76 -13.38
N SER A 349 -18.24 7.97 -13.60
CA SER A 349 -18.14 7.05 -14.73
C SER A 349 -18.57 5.63 -14.38
N ILE A 350 -19.03 4.89 -15.39
CA ILE A 350 -19.40 3.48 -15.28
C ILE A 350 -18.40 2.58 -16.00
N PHE A 351 -18.22 1.37 -15.49
CA PHE A 351 -17.51 0.30 -16.17
C PHE A 351 -18.47 -0.66 -16.90
N LYS A 352 -17.90 -1.59 -17.68
CA LYS A 352 -18.63 -2.48 -18.61
C LYS A 352 -19.76 -3.32 -17.96
N ASP A 353 -19.68 -3.54 -16.65
CA ASP A 353 -20.60 -4.37 -15.87
C ASP A 353 -21.64 -3.58 -15.07
N GLY A 354 -21.67 -2.25 -15.21
CA GLY A 354 -22.62 -1.41 -14.47
C GLY A 354 -22.09 -0.87 -13.15
N THR A 355 -20.84 -1.17 -12.80
CA THR A 355 -20.22 -0.75 -11.53
C THR A 355 -19.38 0.52 -11.69
N ILE A 356 -19.27 1.29 -10.61
CA ILE A 356 -18.38 2.45 -10.50
C ILE A 356 -17.11 1.99 -9.80
N ARG A 357 -15.93 2.25 -10.39
CA ARG A 357 -14.67 1.68 -9.92
C ARG A 357 -13.58 2.74 -9.76
N PHE A 358 -12.73 2.53 -8.76
CA PHE A 358 -11.51 3.29 -8.51
C PHE A 358 -10.31 2.35 -8.52
N ASP A 359 -9.25 2.70 -9.24
CA ASP A 359 -7.97 1.98 -9.26
C ASP A 359 -7.01 2.63 -8.24
N SER A 360 -6.48 1.84 -7.31
CA SER A 360 -5.43 2.26 -6.35
C SER A 360 -4.24 1.30 -6.39
N THR A 361 -3.04 1.81 -6.10
CA THR A 361 -1.90 0.98 -5.67
C THR A 361 -2.19 0.42 -4.28
N ASN A 362 -1.75 -0.80 -3.99
CA ASN A 362 -1.91 -1.44 -2.69
C ASN A 362 -0.63 -1.35 -1.88
N ALA A 363 -0.75 -1.19 -0.57
CA ALA A 363 0.31 -1.49 0.37
C ALA A 363 -0.26 -2.19 1.60
N ILE A 364 0.61 -2.94 2.26
CA ILE A 364 0.29 -3.61 3.50
C ILE A 364 0.40 -2.66 4.68
N LEU A 365 -0.50 -2.81 5.64
CA LEU A 365 -0.43 -2.15 6.93
C LEU A 365 -1.12 -3.03 7.97
N THR A 366 -0.48 -3.26 9.12
CA THR A 366 -1.05 -4.03 10.22
C THR A 366 -1.43 -3.17 11.42
N HIS A 367 -0.82 -1.99 11.55
CA HIS A 367 -1.06 -1.07 12.64
C HIS A 367 -1.10 0.36 12.12
N PHE A 368 -1.90 1.21 12.76
CA PHE A 368 -2.03 2.61 12.36
C PHE A 368 -2.26 3.49 13.59
N ARG A 369 -1.96 4.78 13.48
CA ARG A 369 -2.38 5.78 14.48
C ARG A 369 -3.63 6.50 13.96
N PRO A 370 -4.72 6.64 14.73
CA PRO A 370 -5.94 7.31 14.27
C PRO A 370 -5.69 8.72 13.71
N GLY A 371 -4.76 9.47 14.31
CA GLY A 371 -4.38 10.81 13.88
C GLY A 371 -3.74 10.87 12.49
N GLU A 372 -3.04 9.82 12.06
CA GLU A 372 -2.40 9.76 10.73
C GLU A 372 -3.40 9.56 9.59
N VAL A 373 -4.56 8.97 9.91
CA VAL A 373 -5.60 8.59 8.93
C VAL A 373 -6.86 9.45 9.00
N GLY A 374 -6.84 10.48 9.85
CA GLY A 374 -7.98 11.38 10.05
C GLY A 374 -9.18 10.75 10.78
N LEU A 375 -8.94 9.71 11.59
CA LEU A 375 -9.97 9.04 12.39
C LEU A 375 -10.04 9.67 13.79
N SER A 376 -11.16 10.32 14.10
CA SER A 376 -11.45 10.82 15.46
C SER A 376 -11.71 9.66 16.42
N ILE A 377 -11.33 9.80 17.69
CA ILE A 377 -11.52 8.77 18.73
C ILE A 377 -12.99 8.35 18.87
N GLU A 378 -13.91 9.31 18.84
CA GLU A 378 -15.37 9.06 18.88
C GLU A 378 -15.82 8.10 17.76
N LYS A 379 -15.34 8.35 16.53
CA LYS A 379 -15.62 7.47 15.38
C LYS A 379 -14.87 6.15 15.46
N ALA A 380 -13.66 6.13 16.00
CA ALA A 380 -12.88 4.91 16.20
C ALA A 380 -13.64 3.95 17.13
N HIS A 381 -14.14 4.47 18.27
CA HIS A 381 -14.99 3.71 19.19
C HIS A 381 -16.28 3.24 18.50
N ALA A 382 -16.94 4.10 17.72
CA ALA A 382 -18.17 3.75 17.01
C ALA A 382 -18.01 2.62 15.97
N ILE A 383 -16.81 2.39 15.45
CA ILE A 383 -16.52 1.30 14.51
C ILE A 383 -15.81 0.09 15.17
N GLY A 384 -15.62 0.12 16.50
CA GLY A 384 -15.14 -1.01 17.30
C GLY A 384 -13.70 -0.92 17.79
N TYR A 385 -12.97 0.17 17.53
CA TYR A 385 -11.62 0.36 18.08
C TYR A 385 -11.68 0.96 19.48
N GLU A 386 -11.73 0.11 20.52
CA GLU A 386 -11.80 0.58 21.92
C GLU A 386 -10.45 0.64 22.62
N LYS A 387 -9.47 -0.14 22.15
CA LYS A 387 -8.16 -0.31 22.76
C LYS A 387 -7.03 -0.09 21.76
N ASP A 388 -5.86 0.24 22.29
CA ASP A 388 -4.61 0.26 21.53
C ASP A 388 -3.92 -1.11 21.51
N MET A 389 -2.78 -1.18 20.84
CA MET A 389 -1.96 -2.40 20.70
C MET A 389 -1.41 -2.95 22.03
N ASP A 390 -1.34 -2.12 23.08
CA ASP A 390 -0.93 -2.52 24.43
C ASP A 390 -2.14 -2.90 25.32
N GLU A 391 -3.33 -3.10 24.74
CA GLU A 391 -4.60 -3.34 25.45
C GLU A 391 -5.07 -2.18 26.34
N LYS A 392 -4.49 -0.98 26.20
CA LYS A 392 -4.92 0.21 26.96
C LYS A 392 -6.10 0.87 26.27
N PRO A 393 -7.01 1.54 27.02
CA PRO A 393 -8.11 2.29 26.41
C PRO A 393 -7.62 3.31 25.38
N LEU A 394 -8.28 3.34 24.21
CA LEU A 394 -7.96 4.27 23.14
C LEU A 394 -8.51 5.66 23.47
N VAL A 395 -7.64 6.57 23.88
CA VAL A 395 -8.00 7.92 24.36
C VAL A 395 -7.34 9.04 23.55
N THR A 396 -6.24 8.76 22.86
CA THR A 396 -5.47 9.76 22.09
C THR A 396 -5.24 9.31 20.66
N PRO A 397 -5.21 10.25 19.68
CA PRO A 397 -5.03 9.91 18.27
C PRO A 397 -3.61 9.48 17.92
N SER A 398 -2.67 9.61 18.85
CA SER A 398 -1.29 9.15 18.70
C SER A 398 -1.10 7.70 19.15
N GLN A 399 -2.05 7.06 19.83
CA GLN A 399 -1.94 5.65 20.18
C GLN A 399 -1.91 4.76 18.92
N LEU A 400 -1.16 3.66 19.00
CA LEU A 400 -1.02 2.71 17.91
C LEU A 400 -2.11 1.64 18.05
N CYS A 401 -2.96 1.50 17.05
CA CYS A 401 -4.03 0.50 17.00
C CYS A 401 -3.65 -0.61 16.00
N ALA A 402 -3.98 -1.86 16.32
CA ALA A 402 -3.97 -2.94 15.35
C ALA A 402 -5.10 -2.70 14.33
N LEU A 403 -4.81 -2.82 13.03
CA LEU A 403 -5.80 -2.67 11.96
C LEU A 403 -6.60 -3.97 11.83
N GLU A 404 -7.93 -3.87 11.91
CA GLU A 404 -8.80 -5.02 11.69
C GLU A 404 -8.65 -5.58 10.28
N VAL A 405 -8.85 -6.90 10.13
CA VAL A 405 -8.50 -7.63 8.91
C VAL A 405 -9.16 -7.07 7.64
N GLN A 406 -10.40 -6.61 7.73
CA GLN A 406 -11.16 -6.08 6.58
C GLN A 406 -11.21 -4.54 6.54
N ASP A 407 -10.47 -3.87 7.40
CA ASP A 407 -10.45 -2.41 7.47
C ASP A 407 -9.41 -1.81 6.52
N LEU A 408 -9.78 -0.69 5.90
CA LEU A 408 -9.06 -0.08 4.79
C LEU A 408 -8.82 1.41 5.05
N ILE A 409 -7.59 1.85 4.78
CA ILE A 409 -7.25 3.27 4.70
C ILE A 409 -7.03 3.60 3.23
N VAL A 410 -7.93 4.40 2.67
CA VAL A 410 -7.97 4.66 1.22
C VAL A 410 -7.38 6.03 0.87
N PRO A 411 -6.88 6.24 -0.36
CA PRO A 411 -6.43 7.56 -0.78
C PRO A 411 -7.53 8.61 -0.65
N GLU A 412 -7.19 9.85 -0.33
CA GLU A 412 -8.15 10.96 -0.32
C GLU A 412 -8.88 11.10 -1.66
N ALA A 413 -8.16 10.92 -2.79
CA ALA A 413 -8.75 10.91 -4.12
C ALA A 413 -9.81 9.81 -4.33
N CYS A 414 -9.67 8.67 -3.65
CA CYS A 414 -10.67 7.61 -3.63
C CYS A 414 -11.91 8.07 -2.84
N GLY A 415 -11.70 8.65 -1.65
CA GLY A 415 -12.76 9.21 -0.82
C GLY A 415 -13.61 10.25 -1.55
N GLU A 416 -12.98 11.19 -2.26
CA GLU A 416 -13.68 12.20 -3.05
C GLU A 416 -14.52 11.59 -4.19
N TYR A 417 -13.98 10.57 -4.87
CA TYR A 417 -14.72 9.90 -5.93
C TYR A 417 -15.88 9.06 -5.39
N LEU A 418 -15.69 8.38 -4.26
CA LEU A 418 -16.74 7.63 -3.58
C LEU A 418 -17.83 8.55 -3.00
N LEU A 419 -17.48 9.77 -2.60
CA LEU A 419 -18.46 10.78 -2.19
C LEU A 419 -19.35 11.23 -3.36
N LYS A 420 -18.80 11.36 -4.57
CA LYS A 420 -19.61 11.58 -5.77
C LYS A 420 -20.51 10.38 -6.07
N ALA A 421 -19.98 9.17 -5.90
CA ALA A 421 -20.72 7.92 -6.10
C ALA A 421 -21.87 7.76 -5.08
N SER A 422 -21.66 8.12 -3.81
CA SER A 422 -22.69 8.04 -2.77
C SER A 422 -23.84 9.00 -3.03
N LYS A 423 -23.54 10.24 -3.45
CA LYS A 423 -24.55 11.22 -3.89
C LYS A 423 -25.36 10.70 -5.08
N PHE A 424 -24.68 10.10 -6.07
CA PHE A 424 -25.37 9.43 -7.18
C PHE A 424 -26.30 8.31 -6.70
N LEU A 425 -25.86 7.46 -5.77
CA LEU A 425 -26.65 6.35 -5.26
C LEU A 425 -27.87 6.85 -4.46
N ASP A 426 -27.71 7.86 -3.63
CA ASP A 426 -28.82 8.47 -2.88
C ASP A 426 -29.84 9.13 -3.81
N ASP A 427 -29.37 9.83 -4.83
CA ASP A 427 -30.24 10.38 -5.87
C ASP A 427 -30.95 9.26 -6.64
N LEU A 428 -30.25 8.18 -6.98
CA LEU A 428 -30.83 7.03 -7.68
C LEU A 428 -31.90 6.34 -6.83
N LEU A 429 -31.64 6.12 -5.54
CA LEU A 429 -32.61 5.54 -4.60
C LEU A 429 -33.85 6.42 -4.50
N SER A 430 -33.69 7.71 -4.23
CA SER A 430 -34.81 8.63 -4.01
C SER A 430 -35.60 8.96 -5.28
N SER A 431 -34.94 9.31 -6.38
CA SER A 431 -35.60 9.82 -7.59
C SER A 431 -36.07 8.72 -8.53
N TYR A 432 -35.31 7.63 -8.70
CA TYR A 432 -35.65 6.55 -9.63
C TYR A 432 -36.36 5.39 -8.94
N TYR A 433 -35.83 4.91 -7.80
CA TYR A 433 -36.41 3.78 -7.08
C TYR A 433 -37.50 4.16 -6.06
N ARG A 434 -37.64 5.45 -5.73
CA ARG A 434 -38.56 5.96 -4.70
C ARG A 434 -38.32 5.31 -3.33
N LEU A 435 -37.05 5.13 -2.98
CA LEU A 435 -36.57 4.62 -1.70
C LEU A 435 -35.83 5.71 -0.93
N ASP A 436 -35.73 5.53 0.39
CA ASP A 436 -34.97 6.44 1.24
C ASP A 436 -33.49 6.47 0.85
N ARG A 437 -32.87 7.64 1.08
CA ARG A 437 -31.43 7.82 0.89
C ARG A 437 -30.67 6.99 1.92
N PHE A 438 -29.55 6.41 1.51
CA PHE A 438 -28.79 5.48 2.35
C PHE A 438 -27.54 6.12 2.95
N TYR A 439 -26.74 6.85 2.16
CA TYR A 439 -25.46 7.37 2.62
C TYR A 439 -25.62 8.71 3.34
N ASN A 440 -26.38 9.64 2.76
CA ASN A 440 -26.53 11.02 3.21
C ASN A 440 -25.18 11.72 3.45
N ALA A 441 -24.15 11.36 2.68
CA ALA A 441 -22.79 11.82 2.87
C ALA A 441 -22.57 13.21 2.27
N THR A 442 -22.02 14.12 3.06
CA THR A 442 -21.70 15.49 2.65
C THR A 442 -20.21 15.69 2.46
N LYS A 443 -19.40 15.04 3.31
CA LYS A 443 -17.94 15.03 3.30
C LYS A 443 -17.42 13.60 3.28
N ARG A 444 -16.14 13.42 2.91
CA ARG A 444 -15.52 12.09 2.79
C ARG A 444 -15.49 11.34 4.13
N GLU A 445 -15.37 12.05 5.26
CA GLU A 445 -15.36 11.46 6.59
C GLU A 445 -16.69 10.79 6.96
N ASP A 446 -17.79 11.11 6.26
CA ASP A 446 -19.09 10.44 6.43
C ASP A 446 -19.10 9.03 5.81
N LEU A 447 -18.07 8.70 5.02
CA LEU A 447 -17.87 7.37 4.44
C LEU A 447 -17.09 6.43 5.38
N ILE A 448 -16.58 6.92 6.51
CA ILE A 448 -15.95 6.06 7.54
C ILE A 448 -17.03 5.10 8.08
N GLY A 449 -16.66 3.82 8.20
CA GLY A 449 -17.56 2.73 8.57
C GLY A 449 -18.38 2.18 7.41
N ARG A 450 -18.34 2.80 6.22
CA ARG A 450 -19.06 2.29 5.04
C ARG A 450 -18.28 1.17 4.37
N LEU A 451 -19.04 0.20 3.85
CA LEU A 451 -18.50 -0.97 3.20
C LEU A 451 -18.18 -0.67 1.73
N VAL A 452 -17.07 -1.24 1.29
CA VAL A 452 -16.61 -1.28 -0.08
C VAL A 452 -16.27 -2.73 -0.43
N VAL A 453 -16.25 -3.05 -1.71
CA VAL A 453 -15.76 -4.34 -2.18
C VAL A 453 -14.39 -4.08 -2.80
N GLY A 454 -13.38 -4.88 -2.50
CA GLY A 454 -12.10 -4.88 -3.19
C GLY A 454 -12.04 -6.01 -4.20
N LEU A 455 -11.74 -5.71 -5.47
CA LEU A 455 -11.74 -6.69 -6.54
C LEU A 455 -10.48 -6.55 -7.40
N SER A 456 -9.65 -7.59 -7.42
CA SER A 456 -8.45 -7.67 -8.25
C SER A 456 -8.77 -7.77 -9.76
N PRO A 457 -7.81 -7.49 -10.65
CA PRO A 457 -7.98 -7.83 -12.05
C PRO A 457 -7.87 -9.34 -12.21
N HIS A 458 -8.51 -9.89 -13.25
CA HIS A 458 -8.49 -11.32 -13.55
C HIS A 458 -9.15 -12.23 -12.50
N THR A 459 -9.67 -11.66 -11.41
CA THR A 459 -10.54 -12.36 -10.46
C THR A 459 -12.00 -11.98 -10.68
N SER A 460 -12.89 -12.89 -10.29
CA SER A 460 -14.34 -12.69 -10.26
C SER A 460 -14.89 -12.56 -8.84
N VAL A 461 -14.08 -12.82 -7.82
CA VAL A 461 -14.46 -12.74 -6.40
C VAL A 461 -13.93 -11.43 -5.81
N GLY A 462 -14.84 -10.64 -5.25
CA GLY A 462 -14.52 -9.47 -4.46
C GLY A 462 -14.42 -9.80 -2.97
N VAL A 463 -13.71 -8.97 -2.22
CA VAL A 463 -13.58 -9.09 -0.77
C VAL A 463 -14.18 -7.84 -0.14
N VAL A 464 -15.12 -8.00 0.79
CA VAL A 464 -15.69 -6.85 1.49
C VAL A 464 -14.61 -6.21 2.36
N GLY A 465 -14.59 -4.89 2.40
CA GLY A 465 -13.78 -4.12 3.34
C GLY A 465 -14.53 -2.89 3.83
N ARG A 466 -14.07 -2.29 4.91
CA ARG A 466 -14.70 -1.14 5.55
C ARG A 466 -13.71 0.01 5.60
N ILE A 467 -14.15 1.21 5.21
CA ILE A 467 -13.27 2.39 5.22
C ILE A 467 -13.11 2.86 6.67
N VAL A 468 -11.86 2.97 7.15
CA VAL A 468 -11.56 3.49 8.50
C VAL A 468 -10.87 4.84 8.49
N GLY A 469 -10.27 5.22 7.37
CA GLY A 469 -9.58 6.50 7.27
C GLY A 469 -9.07 6.78 5.86
N PHE A 470 -8.37 7.90 5.74
CA PHE A 470 -7.86 8.42 4.48
C PHE A 470 -6.37 8.71 4.56
N THR A 471 -5.66 8.54 3.45
CA THR A 471 -4.24 8.89 3.32
C THR A 471 -3.99 9.82 2.14
N LYS A 472 -2.98 10.69 2.29
CA LYS A 472 -2.49 11.57 1.22
C LYS A 472 -1.72 10.82 0.14
N ALA A 473 -1.19 9.62 0.46
CA ALA A 473 -0.52 8.77 -0.52
C ALA A 473 -1.50 8.25 -1.57
N SER A 474 -1.00 7.92 -2.77
CA SER A 474 -1.83 7.32 -3.83
C SER A 474 -1.97 5.80 -3.66
N VAL A 475 -2.05 5.34 -2.40
CA VAL A 475 -1.99 3.94 -2.00
C VAL A 475 -3.14 3.60 -1.05
N CYS A 476 -3.72 2.42 -1.24
CA CYS A 476 -4.69 1.82 -0.33
C CYS A 476 -3.95 0.92 0.64
N TYR A 477 -3.92 1.31 1.91
CA TYR A 477 -3.39 0.47 2.98
C TYR A 477 -4.49 -0.46 3.47
N ALA A 478 -4.15 -1.73 3.63
CA ALA A 478 -5.03 -2.74 4.20
C ALA A 478 -4.22 -3.83 4.89
N HIS A 479 -4.89 -4.61 5.71
CA HIS A 479 -4.29 -5.79 6.32
C HIS A 479 -3.77 -6.75 5.23
N PRO A 480 -2.56 -7.33 5.40
CA PRO A 480 -2.01 -8.33 4.48
C PRO A 480 -3.01 -9.43 4.08
N PHE A 481 -3.79 -9.98 5.02
CA PHE A 481 -4.82 -10.98 4.72
C PHE A 481 -5.89 -10.49 3.73
N TRP A 482 -6.27 -9.22 3.75
CA TRP A 482 -7.27 -8.69 2.82
C TRP A 482 -6.73 -8.65 1.39
N HIS A 483 -5.47 -8.26 1.22
CA HIS A 483 -4.78 -8.29 -0.08
C HIS A 483 -4.51 -9.72 -0.56
N ALA A 484 -4.18 -10.64 0.33
CA ALA A 484 -4.05 -12.06 -0.01
C ALA A 484 -5.39 -12.69 -0.42
N ALA A 485 -6.49 -12.40 0.30
CA ALA A 485 -7.82 -12.96 0.00
C ALA A 485 -8.34 -12.58 -1.40
N LYS A 486 -7.88 -11.45 -1.93
CA LYS A 486 -8.16 -11.00 -3.30
C LYS A 486 -7.09 -11.45 -4.30
N ARG A 487 -6.22 -12.39 -3.92
CA ARG A 487 -5.14 -13.01 -4.69
C ARG A 487 -4.11 -12.00 -5.18
N ARG A 488 -3.54 -11.24 -4.25
CA ARG A 488 -2.53 -10.22 -4.55
C ARG A 488 -1.27 -10.40 -3.75
N ASP A 489 -0.22 -10.63 -4.50
CA ASP A 489 1.15 -10.35 -4.12
C ASP A 489 1.24 -8.82 -3.93
N CYS A 490 1.60 -8.37 -2.74
CA CYS A 490 1.85 -6.96 -2.46
C CYS A 490 3.24 -6.51 -2.95
N ASP A 491 3.72 -7.14 -4.01
CA ASP A 491 4.92 -6.82 -4.75
C ASP A 491 4.67 -5.56 -5.58
N GLY A 492 5.03 -4.40 -5.02
CA GLY A 492 5.16 -3.17 -5.81
C GLY A 492 6.20 -3.27 -6.94
N ALA A 493 6.96 -4.38 -7.01
CA ALA A 493 7.98 -4.69 -7.99
C ALA A 493 7.58 -5.89 -8.85
N SER A 494 7.62 -5.69 -10.17
CA SER A 494 7.47 -6.74 -11.16
C SER A 494 8.39 -7.94 -10.89
N LYS A 495 7.81 -9.14 -10.72
CA LYS A 495 8.53 -10.41 -10.91
C LYS A 495 9.23 -10.39 -12.27
N SER A 496 10.57 -10.34 -12.28
CA SER A 496 11.36 -10.67 -13.46
C SER A 496 12.00 -12.03 -13.23
N PHE A 497 11.56 -13.07 -13.94
CA PHE A 497 12.41 -13.83 -14.86
C PHE A 497 11.61 -14.93 -15.59
N ARG A 498 11.89 -15.03 -16.90
CA ARG A 498 11.44 -16.00 -17.92
C ARG A 498 10.00 -15.90 -18.43
N GLY A 499 9.86 -15.15 -19.53
CA GLY A 499 9.01 -15.58 -20.64
C GLY A 499 7.50 -15.43 -20.47
N CYS A 500 7.01 -14.27 -20.02
CA CYS A 500 5.66 -13.82 -20.31
C CYS A 500 5.59 -12.29 -20.35
N THR A 501 4.79 -11.79 -21.30
CA THR A 501 4.67 -10.40 -21.77
C THR A 501 4.47 -9.30 -20.69
N PRO A 502 4.96 -8.07 -20.94
CA PRO A 502 4.95 -6.96 -19.98
C PRO A 502 3.59 -6.24 -19.93
N SER A 503 2.70 -6.59 -18.99
CA SER A 503 1.46 -5.82 -18.76
C SER A 503 0.88 -5.98 -17.34
N ALA A 504 1.70 -5.75 -16.32
CA ALA A 504 1.37 -6.15 -14.95
C ALA A 504 1.66 -5.04 -13.91
N GLN A 505 0.79 -4.01 -13.84
CA GLN A 505 0.36 -3.57 -12.51
C GLN A 505 -0.99 -4.20 -12.30
N TYR A 506 -1.10 -4.98 -11.25
CA TYR A 506 -2.35 -5.60 -10.88
C TYR A 506 -3.13 -4.61 -9.99
N ARG A 507 -4.40 -4.36 -10.34
CA ARG A 507 -5.27 -3.23 -9.95
C ARG A 507 -6.45 -3.66 -9.08
N ASP A 508 -6.61 -3.11 -7.89
CA ASP A 508 -7.82 -3.37 -7.13
C ASP A 508 -8.88 -2.35 -7.46
N ARG A 509 -10.08 -2.88 -7.67
CA ARG A 509 -11.28 -2.17 -8.05
C ARG A 509 -12.11 -2.07 -6.80
N VAL A 510 -12.52 -0.87 -6.45
CA VAL A 510 -13.60 -0.68 -5.50
C VAL A 510 -14.92 -0.55 -6.24
N PRO A 511 -15.71 -1.62 -6.52
CA PRO A 511 -17.04 -1.45 -7.06
C PRO A 511 -17.98 -0.92 -5.98
N THR A 512 -18.61 0.23 -6.25
CA THR A 512 -19.91 0.56 -5.66
C THR A 512 -20.98 -0.03 -6.59
N SER A 513 -21.73 -1.01 -6.09
CA SER A 513 -22.81 -1.66 -6.84
C SER A 513 -24.00 -0.71 -7.00
N SER A 514 -24.52 -0.58 -8.22
CA SER A 514 -25.79 0.10 -8.52
C SER A 514 -26.95 -0.88 -8.77
N ARG A 515 -26.74 -2.18 -8.50
CA ARG A 515 -27.78 -3.20 -8.50
C ARG A 515 -28.32 -3.37 -7.08
N VAL A 516 -29.62 -3.10 -6.91
CA VAL A 516 -30.41 -3.65 -5.80
C VAL A 516 -30.23 -5.17 -5.89
N LEU A 517 -29.64 -5.76 -4.85
CA LEU A 517 -29.42 -7.19 -4.74
C LEU A 517 -30.78 -7.90 -4.78
N ARG A 518 -31.12 -8.48 -5.94
CA ARG A 518 -32.08 -9.58 -6.05
C ARG A 518 -31.44 -10.71 -6.85
N GLU A 519 -31.19 -11.78 -6.10
CA GLU A 519 -31.07 -13.22 -6.40
C GLU A 519 -30.12 -13.78 -7.48
N ASP A 520 -29.63 -13.04 -8.48
CA ASP A 520 -28.78 -13.66 -9.55
C ASP A 520 -27.26 -13.36 -9.45
N MET A 521 -26.79 -12.81 -8.32
CA MET A 521 -25.35 -12.71 -7.99
C MET A 521 -25.08 -13.10 -6.52
N ALA A 522 -25.80 -14.08 -6.00
CA ALA A 522 -25.41 -14.76 -4.78
C ALA A 522 -24.17 -15.62 -5.07
N GLY A 523 -22.96 -15.08 -4.88
CA GLY A 523 -21.75 -15.91 -4.94
C GLY A 523 -20.39 -15.22 -5.12
N CYS A 524 -20.29 -13.90 -5.25
CA CYS A 524 -19.01 -13.25 -5.62
C CYS A 524 -18.35 -12.39 -4.55
N ALA A 525 -18.79 -12.42 -3.28
CA ALA A 525 -18.12 -11.69 -2.21
C ALA A 525 -17.78 -12.60 -1.03
N SER A 526 -16.52 -12.63 -0.62
CA SER A 526 -16.15 -13.23 0.66
C SER A 526 -16.48 -12.25 1.80
N GLU A 527 -17.36 -12.69 2.70
CA GLU A 527 -17.80 -11.90 3.85
C GLU A 527 -16.87 -12.04 5.06
N ARG A 528 -16.04 -13.10 5.13
CA ARG A 528 -15.07 -13.30 6.22
C ARG A 528 -13.70 -13.70 5.68
N GLY A 529 -12.67 -12.96 6.05
CA GLY A 529 -11.29 -13.45 5.95
C GLY A 529 -11.02 -14.45 7.07
N ARG A 530 -10.63 -15.69 6.75
CA ARG A 530 -10.12 -16.66 7.72
C ARG A 530 -8.67 -16.99 7.38
N GLU A 531 -7.81 -16.94 8.38
CA GLU A 531 -6.36 -17.20 8.31
C GLU A 531 -6.03 -18.55 7.65
N SER A 532 -6.82 -19.59 7.92
CA SER A 532 -6.63 -20.94 7.36
C SER A 532 -7.00 -21.08 5.87
N SER A 533 -7.57 -20.04 5.25
CA SER A 533 -8.06 -20.06 3.86
C SER A 533 -7.43 -19.00 2.96
N SER A 534 -6.60 -18.13 3.53
CA SER A 534 -5.76 -17.15 2.83
C SER A 534 -4.43 -17.78 2.39
N ASP A 535 -3.77 -17.17 1.40
CA ASP A 535 -2.46 -17.61 0.91
C ASP A 535 -1.44 -17.76 2.07
N PRO A 536 -0.52 -18.75 2.01
CA PRO A 536 0.33 -19.20 3.12
C PRO A 536 1.44 -18.21 3.56
N GLU A 537 1.41 -16.96 3.11
CA GLU A 537 2.52 -15.99 3.20
C GLU A 537 2.65 -15.28 4.56
N GLN A 538 1.77 -15.55 5.53
CA GLN A 538 1.55 -14.65 6.65
C GLN A 538 1.58 -15.36 7.99
N ALA A 539 2.79 -15.65 8.47
CA ALA A 539 3.03 -16.00 9.86
C ALA A 539 4.42 -15.50 10.30
N SER A 540 4.47 -14.51 11.19
CA SER A 540 5.53 -14.39 12.20
C SER A 540 5.28 -13.20 13.13
N GLY A 541 5.37 -13.45 14.44
CA GLY A 541 5.42 -12.45 15.49
C GLY A 541 6.86 -12.24 15.98
N ARG A 542 7.12 -11.11 16.66
CA ARG A 542 8.44 -10.81 17.27
C ARG A 542 8.85 -11.90 18.27
N ARG A 543 10.03 -12.52 18.10
CA ARG A 543 10.83 -13.16 19.17
C ARG A 543 12.24 -13.61 18.70
N SER A 544 13.18 -13.61 19.66
CA SER A 544 14.59 -14.02 19.61
C SER A 544 15.42 -13.49 18.41
N LEU A 545 15.67 -12.18 18.41
CA LEU A 545 16.60 -11.52 17.47
C LEU A 545 18.05 -12.05 17.56
N GLU A 546 18.46 -12.61 18.69
CA GLU A 546 19.81 -13.14 18.95
C GLU A 546 20.21 -14.27 17.99
N HIS A 547 19.37 -15.32 17.92
CA HIS A 547 19.57 -16.41 16.97
C HIS A 547 19.56 -15.92 15.52
N TRP A 548 18.79 -14.88 15.20
CA TRP A 548 18.70 -14.35 13.85
C TRP A 548 19.97 -13.62 13.41
N PHE A 549 20.48 -12.67 14.21
CA PHE A 549 21.69 -11.92 13.85
C PHE A 549 22.92 -12.83 13.77
N HIS A 550 23.06 -13.78 14.71
CA HIS A 550 24.17 -14.74 14.69
C HIS A 550 24.02 -15.80 13.58
N ALA A 551 22.81 -16.27 13.27
CA ALA A 551 22.57 -17.20 12.18
C ALA A 551 22.78 -16.56 10.81
N SER A 552 22.38 -15.29 10.61
CA SER A 552 22.53 -14.58 9.33
C SER A 552 23.98 -14.53 8.84
N ASN A 553 24.96 -14.43 9.76
CA ASN A 553 26.38 -14.42 9.44
C ASN A 553 26.89 -15.73 8.81
N ARG A 554 26.15 -16.84 8.93
CA ARG A 554 26.51 -18.13 8.33
C ARG A 554 25.87 -18.34 6.95
N GLY A 555 25.07 -17.40 6.46
CA GLY A 555 24.33 -17.51 5.22
C GLY A 555 23.42 -18.74 5.08
N PRO A 556 22.69 -19.18 6.13
CA PRO A 556 21.86 -20.37 6.04
C PRO A 556 20.69 -20.16 5.06
N ARG A 557 20.13 -21.28 4.60
CA ARG A 557 18.82 -21.25 3.94
C ARG A 557 17.76 -20.75 4.95
N PRO A 558 16.65 -20.13 4.51
CA PRO A 558 15.63 -19.61 5.41
C PRO A 558 14.94 -20.70 6.25
N TRP A 559 14.70 -21.88 5.67
CA TRP A 559 13.93 -22.98 6.28
C TRP A 559 14.42 -23.44 7.68
N PRO A 560 15.73 -23.69 7.90
CA PRO A 560 16.25 -23.98 9.24
C PRO A 560 16.03 -22.87 10.27
N VAL A 561 15.98 -21.61 9.84
CA VAL A 561 15.72 -20.45 10.70
C VAL A 561 14.23 -20.32 10.98
N ASP A 562 13.39 -20.64 10.01
CA ASP A 562 11.93 -20.67 10.17
C ASP A 562 11.51 -21.70 11.23
N GLN A 563 12.14 -22.87 11.29
CA GLN A 563 11.93 -23.84 12.37
C GLN A 563 12.34 -23.32 13.76
N LEU A 564 13.32 -22.41 13.87
CA LEU A 564 13.66 -21.74 15.13
C LEU A 564 12.65 -20.65 15.49
N LEU A 565 12.06 -19.99 14.49
CA LEU A 565 11.00 -19.00 14.68
C LEU A 565 9.66 -19.65 15.05
N GLN A 566 9.35 -20.82 14.47
CA GLN A 566 8.14 -21.61 14.72
C GLN A 566 8.28 -22.52 15.93
N GLY A 567 9.45 -23.11 16.20
CA GLY A 567 9.65 -24.03 17.35
C GLY A 567 9.50 -23.37 18.73
N ALA A 568 9.39 -22.04 18.79
CA ALA A 568 9.08 -21.29 20.00
C ALA A 568 7.57 -21.04 20.20
N THR A 569 6.69 -21.49 19.29
CA THR A 569 5.22 -21.36 19.42
C THR A 569 4.57 -22.50 20.19
N ASP A 570 5.24 -23.63 20.40
CA ASP A 570 4.66 -24.79 21.10
C ASP A 570 4.73 -24.68 22.65
N HIS A 571 5.28 -23.57 23.17
CA HIS A 571 5.31 -23.24 24.60
C HIS A 571 4.90 -21.79 24.85
N ALA A 572 3.62 -21.46 24.64
CA ALA A 572 2.97 -20.28 25.22
C ALA A 572 1.47 -20.53 25.39
#